data_AF-A0A495DCK9-F1
#
_entry.id   AF-A0A495DCK9-F1
#
_cell.length_a   1.000
_cell.length_b   1.000
_cell.length_c   1.000
_cell.angle_alpha   90.00
_cell.angle_beta   90.00
_cell.angle_gamma   90.00
#
_symmetry.space_group_name_H-M   'P 1'
#
loop_
_entity.id
_entity.type
_entity.pdbx_description
1 polymer ?
#
loop_
_entity_poly.entity_id
_entity_poly.type
_entity_poly.pdbx_seq_one_letter_code
_entity_poly.pdbx_strand_id
1 'polypeptide(L)' 'MNKNMTQLEAAKLQMFLQAKLNPELVVQCRNRPDECAEIHIGDECLGVVSKIIDEGEMSYSFEITILDIDLEDL' A
#
# COMPACT_ATOMS: atom_id res chain seq x y z
N MET A 1 -10.29 16.63 -7.40
CA MET A 1 -9.66 15.32 -7.69
C MET A 1 -10.32 14.25 -6.85
N ASN A 2 -10.44 13.02 -7.36
CA ASN A 2 -10.89 11.88 -6.55
C ASN A 2 -9.80 11.55 -5.53
N LYS A 3 -10.13 11.60 -4.23
CA LYS A 3 -9.19 11.29 -3.16
C LYS A 3 -9.10 9.79 -2.87
N ASN A 4 -10.13 9.03 -3.22
CA ASN A 4 -10.15 7.59 -2.97
C ASN A 4 -9.09 6.87 -3.81
N MET A 5 -8.54 5.80 -3.23
CA MET A 5 -7.69 4.87 -3.94
C MET A 5 -8.51 4.10 -4.98
N THR A 6 -8.08 4.11 -6.23
CA THR A 6 -8.72 3.32 -7.31
C THR A 6 -7.96 2.03 -7.59
N GLN A 7 -8.65 1.03 -8.15
CA GLN A 7 -8.04 -0.24 -8.57
C GLN A 7 -6.87 -0.04 -9.56
N LEU A 8 -6.98 0.96 -10.44
CA LEU A 8 -5.91 1.30 -11.39
C LEU A 8 -4.69 1.91 -10.69
N GLU A 9 -4.90 2.76 -9.69
CA GLU A 9 -3.80 3.35 -8.89
C GLU A 9 -3.12 2.27 -8.04
N ALA A 10 -3.89 1.39 -7.38
CA ALA A 10 -3.36 0.25 -6.65
C ALA A 10 -2.52 -0.67 -7.55
N ALA A 11 -2.99 -1.00 -8.75
CA ALA A 11 -2.22 -1.81 -9.70
C ALA A 11 -0.90 -1.14 -10.13
N LYS A 12 -0.90 0.19 -10.35
CA LYS A 12 0.34 0.94 -10.66
C LYS A 12 1.32 0.93 -9.48
N LEU A 13 0.81 1.13 -8.26
CA LEU A 13 1.61 1.05 -7.04
C LEU A 13 2.21 -0.34 -6.85
N GLN A 14 1.42 -1.40 -7.10
CA GLN A 14 1.90 -2.77 -7.04
C GLN A 14 3.08 -2.99 -7.98
N MET A 15 2.94 -2.64 -9.27
CA MET A 15 4.03 -2.79 -10.24
C MET A 15 5.28 -2.01 -9.82
N PHE A 16 5.11 -0.80 -9.30
CA PHE A 16 6.21 0.03 -8.82
C PHE A 16 6.93 -0.60 -7.62
N LEU A 17 6.19 -1.03 -6.60
CA LEU A 17 6.74 -1.65 -5.38
C LEU A 17 7.36 -3.01 -5.68
N GLN A 18 6.75 -3.81 -6.55
CA GLN A 18 7.30 -5.09 -7.01
C GLN A 18 8.65 -4.92 -7.71
N ALA A 19 8.76 -3.93 -8.59
CA ALA A 19 10.01 -3.64 -9.29
C ALA A 19 11.09 -3.04 -8.36
N LYS A 20 10.69 -2.29 -7.33
CA LYS A 20 11.62 -1.54 -6.47
C LYS A 20 12.06 -2.30 -5.23
N LEU A 21 11.21 -3.15 -4.66
CA LEU A 21 11.39 -3.76 -3.34
C LEU A 21 11.31 -5.28 -3.38
N ASN A 22 10.12 -5.86 -3.61
CA ASN A 22 9.91 -7.31 -3.58
C ASN A 22 8.80 -7.72 -4.59
N PRO A 23 9.08 -8.62 -5.56
CA PRO A 23 8.12 -9.04 -6.57
C PRO A 23 6.86 -9.74 -6.04
N GLU A 24 6.86 -10.21 -4.79
CA GLU A 24 5.71 -10.87 -4.17
C GLU A 24 4.69 -9.91 -3.54
N LEU A 25 5.01 -8.61 -3.47
CA LEU A 25 4.11 -7.61 -2.89
C LEU A 25 2.81 -7.47 -3.70
N VAL A 26 1.68 -7.44 -2.99
CA VAL A 26 0.35 -7.17 -3.54
C VAL A 26 -0.20 -5.88 -2.92
N VAL A 27 -0.82 -5.02 -3.74
CA VAL A 27 -1.49 -3.80 -3.26
C VAL A 27 -2.99 -3.98 -3.47
N GLN A 28 -3.73 -4.11 -2.37
CA GLN A 28 -5.15 -4.41 -2.39
C GLN A 28 -5.98 -3.23 -1.90
N CYS A 29 -6.89 -2.72 -2.74
CA CYS A 29 -7.88 -1.75 -2.27
C CYS A 29 -8.76 -2.37 -1.19
N ARG A 30 -9.11 -1.60 -0.18
CA ARG A 30 -10.04 -2.04 0.86
C ARG A 30 -11.46 -2.15 0.31
N ASN A 31 -12.29 -2.97 0.96
CA ASN A 31 -13.71 -3.12 0.66
C ASN A 31 -14.57 -1.94 1.15
N ARG A 32 -14.01 -0.74 1.13
CA ARG A 32 -14.67 0.53 1.44
C ARG A 32 -14.00 1.63 0.62
N PRO A 33 -14.75 2.67 0.20
CA PRO A 33 -14.13 3.83 -0.41
C PRO A 33 -13.32 4.59 0.66
N ASP A 34 -12.00 4.44 0.62
CA ASP A 34 -11.06 5.25 1.40
C ASP A 34 -9.85 5.66 0.55
N GLU A 35 -9.00 6.49 1.14
CA GLU A 35 -7.79 7.03 0.50
C GLU A 35 -6.62 6.03 0.59
N CYS A 36 -6.88 4.75 0.94
CA CYS A 36 -5.86 3.77 1.26
C CYS A 36 -5.98 2.46 0.46
N ALA A 37 -4.88 1.74 0.39
CA ALA A 37 -4.84 0.31 0.08
C ALA A 37 -3.95 -0.40 1.09
N GLU A 38 -4.14 -1.70 1.23
CA GLU A 38 -3.31 -2.57 2.06
C GLU A 38 -2.21 -3.21 1.23
N ILE A 39 -1.10 -3.51 1.89
CA ILE A 39 0.06 -4.13 1.27
C ILE A 39 0.25 -5.49 1.89
N HIS A 40 0.31 -6.51 1.04
CA HIS A 40 0.33 -7.91 1.47
C HIS A 40 1.50 -8.68 0.85
N ILE A 41 1.97 -9.70 1.56
CA ILE A 41 2.72 -10.84 1.01
C ILE A 41 1.98 -12.11 1.41
N GLY A 42 1.60 -12.92 0.43
CA GLY A 42 0.71 -14.06 0.69
C GLY A 42 -0.61 -13.61 1.32
N ASP A 43 -0.95 -14.19 2.47
CA ASP A 43 -2.15 -13.87 3.24
C ASP A 43 -1.89 -12.85 4.38
N GLU A 44 -0.68 -12.31 4.47
CA GLU A 44 -0.25 -11.41 5.55
C GLU A 44 -0.29 -9.94 5.11
N CYS A 45 -0.94 -9.09 5.91
CA CYS A 45 -0.94 -7.64 5.74
C CYS A 45 0.27 -7.02 6.42
N LEU A 46 1.18 -6.44 5.64
CA LEU A 46 2.41 -5.81 6.12
C LEU A 46 2.21 -4.33 6.47
N GLY A 47 1.22 -3.68 5.85
CA GLY A 47 1.07 -2.25 5.99
C GLY A 47 0.05 -1.63 5.05
N VAL A 48 0.18 -0.32 4.87
CA VAL A 48 -0.78 0.50 4.13
C VAL A 48 -0.07 1.45 3.17
N VAL A 49 -0.72 1.71 2.04
CA VAL A 49 -0.40 2.86 1.18
C VAL A 49 -1.55 3.85 1.22
N SER A 50 -1.24 5.11 1.52
CA SER A 50 -2.21 6.20 1.57
C SER A 50 -1.96 7.18 0.44
N LYS A 51 -3.02 7.53 -0.30
CA LYS A 51 -3.01 8.57 -1.32
C LYS A 51 -3.17 9.93 -0.66
N ILE A 52 -2.26 10.84 -0.99
CA ILE A 52 -2.25 12.20 -0.45
C ILE A 52 -2.45 13.15 -1.63
N ILE A 53 -3.41 14.06 -1.51
CA ILE A 53 -3.61 15.16 -2.45
C ILE A 53 -3.43 16.46 -1.69
N ASP A 54 -2.33 17.16 -1.99
CA ASP A 54 -1.97 18.42 -1.36
C ASP A 54 -1.56 19.44 -2.41
N GLU A 55 -2.07 20.66 -2.32
CA GLU A 55 -1.86 21.75 -3.31
C GLU A 55 -2.04 21.36 -4.81
N GLY A 56 -2.85 20.33 -5.09
CA GLY A 56 -3.07 19.82 -6.45
C GLY A 56 -2.03 18.78 -6.92
N GLU A 57 -1.03 18.49 -6.09
CA GLU A 57 -0.09 17.41 -6.28
C GLU A 57 -0.60 16.11 -5.65
N MET A 58 -0.35 15.00 -6.34
CA MET A 58 -0.71 13.67 -5.85
C MET A 58 0.56 12.91 -5.48
N SER A 59 0.61 12.45 -4.24
CA SER A 59 1.67 11.59 -3.71
C SER A 59 1.09 10.38 -2.99
N TYR A 60 1.95 9.42 -2.64
CA TYR A 60 1.58 8.22 -1.92
C TYR A 60 2.55 8.01 -0.76
N SER A 61 2.01 7.78 0.44
CA SER A 61 2.79 7.35 1.61
C SER A 61 2.69 5.85 1.76
N PHE A 62 3.83 5.17 1.87
CA PHE A 62 3.91 3.74 2.17
C PHE A 62 4.43 3.56 3.60
N GLU A 63 3.63 2.91 4.44
CA GLU A 63 3.96 2.61 5.84
C GLU A 63 3.86 1.10 6.07
N ILE A 64 4.91 0.52 6.65
CA ILE A 64 4.95 -0.87 7.13
C ILE A 64 4.89 -0.81 8.65
N THR A 65 4.01 -1.62 9.24
CA THR A 65 3.99 -1.81 10.70
C THR A 65 4.83 -3.04 11.02
N ILE A 66 5.80 -2.86 11.93
CA ILE A 66 6.63 -3.95 12.45
C ILE A 66 6.29 -4.09 13.92
N LEU A 67 5.81 -5.27 14.33
CA LEU A 67 5.56 -5.59 15.73
C LEU A 67 6.78 -6.28 16.34
N ASP A 68 6.95 -6.15 17.66
CA ASP A 68 8.05 -6.78 18.39
C ASP A 68 8.05 -8.31 18.20
N ILE A 69 6.87 -8.92 18.23
CA ILE A 69 6.69 -10.37 18.00
C ILE A 69 7.16 -10.83 16.61
N ASP A 70 7.09 -9.97 15.60
CA ASP A 70 7.56 -10.29 14.24
C ASP A 70 9.10 -10.39 14.18
N LEU A 71 9.78 -9.83 15.18
CA LEU A 71 11.23 -9.82 15.30
C LEU A 71 11.77 -10.94 16.20
N GLU A 72 10.93 -11.56 17.03
CA GLU A 72 11.35 -12.62 17.96
C GLU A 72 11.79 -13.91 17.24
N ASP A 73 11.34 -14.12 16.00
CA ASP A 73 11.62 -15.31 15.18
C ASP A 73 12.77 -15.11 14.16
N LEU A 74 13.53 -14.00 14.24
CA LEU A 74 14.68 -13.67 13.38
C LEU A 74 16.04 -14.04 14.02
#